data_AF-A0A7L2VCP5-F1
#
_entry.id   AF-A0A7L2VCP5-F1
#
_cell.length_a   1.000
_cell.length_b   1.000
_cell.length_c   1.000
_cell.angle_alpha   90.00
_cell.angle_beta   90.00
_cell.angle_gamma   90.00
#
_symmetry.space_group_name_H-M   'P 1'
#
loop_
_entity.id
_entity.type
_entity.pdbx_description
1 polymer ?
#
loop_
_entity_poly.entity_id
_entity_poly.type
_entity_poly.pdbx_seq_one_letter_code
_entity_poly.pdbx_strand_id
1 'polypeptide(L)' 'TDPDEGMNGHVKYSMKEVSDLASEIFHLGLETGAITLVRSLDFEEGDLYELEVQAQDEGTLYDTAKVT' A
#
# COMPACT_ATOMS: atom_id res chain seq x y z
N THR A 1 -3.03 23.69 8.83
CA THR A 1 -4.27 22.96 8.53
C THR A 1 -4.26 22.75 7.04
N ASP A 2 -3.99 21.51 6.64
CA ASP A 2 -3.73 21.17 5.23
C ASP A 2 -5.04 21.26 4.42
N PRO A 3 -5.06 21.92 3.26
CA PRO A 3 -6.28 22.28 2.53
C PRO A 3 -6.93 21.15 1.73
N ASP A 4 -6.53 19.88 1.91
CA ASP A 4 -7.08 18.73 1.18
C ASP A 4 -8.16 17.96 1.97
N GLU A 5 -8.66 18.54 3.06
CA GLU A 5 -9.75 17.99 3.87
C GLU A 5 -11.12 18.22 3.18
N GLY A 6 -11.37 17.49 2.08
CA GLY A 6 -12.63 17.57 1.32
C GLY A 6 -12.81 16.47 0.27
N MET A 7 -14.04 16.33 -0.23
CA MET A 7 -14.60 15.24 -1.09
C MET A 7 -13.84 14.85 -2.39
N ASN A 8 -12.69 15.44 -2.69
CA ASN A 8 -11.78 14.99 -3.76
C ASN A 8 -10.66 14.05 -3.23
N GLY A 9 -10.66 13.74 -1.93
CA GLY A 9 -9.62 12.97 -1.24
C GLY A 9 -9.89 11.47 -1.07
N HIS A 10 -10.91 10.89 -1.73
CA HIS A 10 -11.16 9.44 -1.69
C HIS A 10 -10.23 8.70 -2.64
N VAL A 11 -8.96 8.59 -2.22
CA VAL A 11 -7.96 7.75 -2.87
C VAL A 11 -8.07 6.34 -2.31
N LYS A 12 -8.21 5.36 -3.20
CA LYS A 12 -8.11 3.95 -2.85
C LYS A 12 -6.69 3.47 -3.07
N TYR A 13 -6.16 2.79 -2.07
CA TYR A 13 -4.84 2.20 -2.13
C TYR A 13 -4.95 0.70 -2.40
N SER A 14 -4.12 0.19 -3.31
CA SER A 14 -4.03 -1.24 -3.65
C SER A 14 -2.56 -1.66 -3.81
N MET A 15 -2.27 -2.95 -3.62
CA MET A 15 -0.95 -3.52 -3.92
C MET A 15 -0.99 -4.14 -5.31
N LYS A 16 -0.05 -3.77 -6.19
CA LYS A 16 -0.08 -4.14 -7.61
C LYS A 16 0.86 -5.30 -7.95
N GLU A 17 2.11 -5.21 -7.52
CA GLU A 17 3.12 -6.26 -7.65
C GLU A 17 3.59 -6.65 -6.26
N VAL A 18 2.81 -7.51 -5.60
CA VAL A 18 3.15 -8.08 -4.30
C VAL A 18 3.44 -9.58 -4.48
N SER A 19 4.55 -10.05 -3.92
CA SER A 19 4.81 -11.49 -3.85
C SER A 19 3.78 -12.16 -2.93
N ASP A 20 3.49 -13.45 -3.14
CA ASP A 20 2.56 -14.19 -2.28
C ASP A 20 2.96 -14.05 -0.79
N LEU A 21 4.26 -14.15 -0.51
CA LEU A 21 4.83 -13.96 0.83
C LEU A 21 4.56 -12.55 1.39
N ALA A 22 4.78 -11.51 0.59
CA ALA A 22 4.53 -10.14 1.01
C ALA A 22 3.03 -9.87 1.24
N SER A 23 2.13 -10.55 0.52
CA SER A 23 0.68 -10.44 0.74
C SER A 23 0.22 -11.09 2.06
N GLU A 24 0.97 -12.08 2.55
CA GLU A 24 0.74 -12.70 3.87
C GLU A 24 1.37 -11.90 5.02
N ILE A 25 2.38 -11.09 4.74
CA ILE A 25 3.13 -10.31 5.73
C ILE A 25 2.54 -8.91 5.90
N PHE A 26 2.16 -8.24 4.81
CA PHE A 26 1.80 -6.84 4.80
C PHE A 26 0.32 -6.65 4.49
N HIS A 27 -0.32 -5.74 5.23
CA HIS A 27 -1.68 -5.29 4.99
C HIS A 27 -1.67 -3.80 4.66
N LEU A 28 -2.30 -3.44 3.54
CA LEU A 28 -2.50 -2.06 3.11
C LEU A 28 -3.94 -1.65 3.38
N GLY A 29 -4.10 -0.61 4.19
CA GLY A 29 -5.40 0.01 4.42
C GLY A 29 -5.90 0.71 3.16
N LEU A 30 -7.00 0.21 2.59
CA LEU A 30 -7.55 0.70 1.32
C LEU A 30 -7.93 2.19 1.35
N GLU A 31 -8.34 2.71 2.50
CA GLU A 31 -8.77 4.12 2.66
C GLU A 31 -7.69 5.03 3.24
N THR A 32 -6.75 4.46 3.99
CA THR A 32 -5.73 5.24 4.73
C THR A 32 -4.36 5.21 4.08
N GLY A 33 -4.10 4.24 3.20
CA GLY A 33 -2.76 3.97 2.66
C GLY A 33 -1.78 3.43 3.71
N ALA A 34 -2.25 3.09 4.92
CA ALA A 34 -1.38 2.61 5.99
C ALA A 34 -0.92 1.18 5.72
N ILE A 35 0.40 0.97 5.71
CA ILE A 35 1.00 -0.37 5.61
C ILE A 35 1.26 -0.87 7.02
N THR A 36 0.74 -2.06 7.32
CA THR A 36 0.84 -2.71 8.63
C THR A 36 1.31 -4.15 8.46
N LEU A 37 1.91 -4.71 9.51
CA LEU A 37 2.34 -6.11 9.52
C LEU A 37 1.21 -7.00 10.05
N VAL A 38 0.84 -8.01 9.28
CA VAL A 38 -0.14 -9.05 9.67
C VAL A 38 0.54 -10.15 10.49
N ARG A 39 1.81 -10.42 10.20
CA ARG A 39 2.66 -11.35 10.96
C ARG A 39 4.06 -10.77 11.16
N SER A 40 4.79 -11.36 12.10
CA SER A 40 6.19 -11.00 12.35
C SER A 40 7.06 -11.28 11.13
N LEU A 41 8.03 -10.40 10.88
CA LEU A 41 9.06 -10.62 9.87
C LEU A 41 10.09 -11.61 10.41
N ASP A 42 10.42 -12.63 9.61
CA ASP A 42 11.54 -13.52 9.85
C ASP A 42 12.63 -13.26 8.81
N PHE A 43 13.86 -13.03 9.28
CA PHE A 43 14.99 -12.76 8.41
C PHE A 43 15.37 -13.98 7.54
N GLU A 44 15.01 -15.20 7.97
CA GLU A 44 15.24 -16.41 7.16
C GLU A 44 14.28 -16.54 5.96
N GLU A 45 13.12 -15.87 6.00
CA GLU A 45 12.12 -15.91 4.93
C GLU A 45 12.38 -14.87 3.82
N GLY A 46 13.07 -13.77 4.14
CA GLY A 46 13.42 -12.74 3.18
C GLY A 46 14.20 -11.59 3.80
N ASP A 47 15.27 -11.18 3.11
CA ASP A 47 16.13 -10.05 3.48
C ASP A 47 15.63 -8.71 2.90
N LEU A 48 14.83 -8.74 1.84
CA LEU A 48 14.24 -7.58 1.18
C LEU A 48 12.81 -7.88 0.71
N TYR A 49 11.88 -6.95 0.98
CA TYR A 49 10.51 -7.01 0.51
C TYR A 49 10.20 -5.76 -0.32
N GLU A 50 9.99 -5.94 -1.62
CA GLU A 50 9.54 -4.86 -2.48
C GLU A 50 8.01 -4.88 -2.58
N LEU A 51 7.37 -3.76 -2.24
CA LEU A 51 5.93 -3.58 -2.36
C LEU A 51 5.66 -2.47 -3.38
N GLU A 52 4.85 -2.74 -4.40
CA GLU A 52 4.32 -1.69 -5.28
C GLU A 52 2.90 -1.32 -4.84
N VAL A 53 2.73 -0.10 -4.33
CA VAL A 53 1.44 0.46 -3.92
C VAL A 53 0.92 1.38 -5.00
N GLN A 54 -0.35 1.22 -5.35
CA GLN A 54 -1.08 2.07 -6.27
C GLN A 54 -2.09 2.92 -5.50
N ALA A 55 -2.10 4.21 -5.78
CA ALA A 55 -3.10 5.16 -5.32
C ALA A 55 -4.02 5.50 -6.49
N GLN A 56 -5.31 5.23 -6.38
CA GLN A 56 -6.29 5.48 -7.44
C GLN A 56 -7.40 6.40 -6.91
N ASP A 57 -7.71 7.47 -7.66
CA ASP A 57 -8.86 8.32 -7.36
C ASP A 57 -10.19 7.67 -7.81
N GLU A 58 -11.33 8.31 -7.55
CA GLU A 58 -12.63 7.80 -8.02
C GLU A 58 -12.80 7.82 -9.56
N GLY A 59 -11.79 8.31 -10.29
CA GLY A 59 -11.70 8.24 -11.73
C GLY A 59 -10.81 7.09 -12.23
N THR A 60 -10.20 7.32 -13.39
CA THR A 60 -9.29 6.38 -14.03
C THR A 60 -7.82 6.75 -13.85
N LEU A 61 -7.52 7.77 -13.05
CA LEU A 61 -6.15 8.18 -12.78
C LEU A 61 -5.63 7.40 -11.58
N TYR A 62 -4.41 6.90 -11.74
CA TYR A 62 -3.69 6.22 -10.68
C TYR A 62 -2.23 6.63 -10.72
N ASP A 63 -1.60 6.62 -9.56
CA ASP A 63 -0.15 6.75 -9.40
C ASP A 63 0.38 5.52 -8.66
N THR A 64 1.65 5.19 -8.85
CA THR A 64 2.28 4.06 -8.15
C THR A 64 3.57 4.46 -7.45
N ALA A 65 3.82 3.83 -6.30
CA ALA A 65 5.00 4.05 -5.49
C ALA A 65 5.60 2.70 -5.06
N LYS A 66 6.94 2.65 -4.99
CA LYS A 66 7.67 1.48 -4.48
C LYS A 66 8.08 1.70 -3.04
N VAL A 67 7.87 0.68 -2.22
CA VAL A 67 8.32 0.61 -0.82
C VAL A 67 9.31 -0.54 -0.70
N THR A 68 10.48 -0.25 -0.12
CA THR A 68 11.62 -1.17 0.05
C THR A 68 12.21 -1.04 1.43
#